data_AF-A0A859QNL6-F1
#
_entry.id   AF-A0A859QNL6-F1
#
_cell.length_a   1.000
_cell.length_b   1.000
_cell.length_c   1.000
_cell.angle_alpha   90.00
_cell.angle_beta   90.00
_cell.angle_gamma   90.00
#
_symmetry.space_group_name_H-M   'P 1'
#
loop_
_entity.id
_entity.type
_entity.pdbx_description
1 polymer ?
#
loop_
_entity_poly.entity_id
_entity_poly.type
_entity_poly.pdbx_seq_one_letter_code
_entity_poly.pdbx_strand_id
1 'polypeptide(L)'
;MKRALCAVLVAVIGIVVFNAVSATWPAYRAKKEDPRNNKVMLWVYHQYAVNPNVIVLDLWNLDSNATMADVDRVLFDTAAALKARSLTSVSLAFRGREKFEMKGDYFKKLGDEREWQNPVYTMRTMPENLYTPDGRPAFDTWTGGWLGVIREQMDDHNEFHRAWYIEDLT
;
A
#
# COMPACT_ATOMS: atom_id res chain seq x y z
N MET A 1 -32.20 -12.31 -23.31
CA MET A 1 -31.99 -11.02 -22.60
C MET A 1 -32.04 -11.15 -21.08
N LYS A 2 -33.16 -11.56 -20.45
CA LYS A 2 -33.26 -11.67 -18.97
C LYS A 2 -32.20 -12.57 -18.31
N ARG A 3 -31.94 -13.77 -18.87
CA ARG A 3 -30.92 -14.69 -18.33
C ARG A 3 -29.49 -14.15 -18.41
N ALA A 4 -29.16 -13.46 -19.50
CA ALA A 4 -27.86 -12.82 -19.66
C ALA A 4 -27.68 -11.67 -18.68
N LEU A 5 -28.71 -10.84 -18.48
CA LEU A 5 -28.70 -9.78 -17.47
C LEU A 5 -28.49 -10.34 -16.05
N CYS A 6 -29.20 -11.42 -15.70
CA CYS A 6 -29.01 -12.10 -14.42
C CYS A 6 -27.57 -12.62 -14.25
N ALA A 7 -26.99 -13.23 -15.30
CA ALA A 7 -25.62 -13.72 -15.24
C ALA A 7 -24.60 -12.59 -15.02
N VAL A 8 -24.77 -11.46 -15.72
CA VAL A 8 -23.91 -10.28 -15.54
C VAL A 8 -24.04 -9.73 -14.12
N LEU A 9 -25.25 -9.62 -13.58
CA LEU A 9 -25.47 -9.16 -12.21
C LEU A 9 -24.80 -10.07 -11.17
N VAL A 10 -24.93 -11.39 -11.32
CA VAL A 10 -24.27 -12.36 -10.44
C VAL A 10 -22.75 -12.23 -10.52
N ALA A 11 -22.19 -12.06 -11.71
CA ALA A 11 -20.75 -11.85 -11.88
C ALA A 11 -20.27 -10.56 -11.20
N VAL A 12 -20.98 -9.45 -11.39
CA VAL A 12 -20.65 -8.16 -10.75
C VAL A 12 -20.73 -8.26 -9.23
N ILE A 13 -21.78 -8.88 -8.69
CA ILE A 13 -21.91 -9.12 -7.24
C ILE A 13 -20.76 -9.98 -6.74
N GLY A 14 -20.40 -11.04 -7.47
CA GLY A 14 -19.28 -11.91 -7.13
C GLY A 14 -17.95 -11.14 -7.05
N ILE A 15 -17.68 -10.26 -8.02
CA ILE A 15 -16.48 -9.40 -8.04
C ILE A 15 -16.47 -8.46 -6.84
N VAL A 16 -17.60 -7.81 -6.53
CA VAL A 16 -17.71 -6.89 -5.39
C VAL A 16 -17.48 -7.63 -4.07
N VAL A 17 -18.13 -8.78 -3.87
CA VAL A 17 -17.97 -9.62 -2.67
C VAL A 17 -16.53 -10.12 -2.54
N PHE A 18 -15.93 -10.56 -3.64
CA PHE A 18 -14.54 -11.01 -3.66
C PHE A 18 -13.59 -9.91 -3.17
N ASN A 19 -13.67 -8.69 -3.72
CA ASN A 19 -12.84 -7.57 -3.28
C ASN A 19 -13.10 -7.21 -1.81
N ALA A 20 -14.38 -7.10 -1.44
CA ALA A 20 -14.78 -6.72 -0.10
C ALA A 20 -14.20 -7.69 0.95
N VAL A 21 -14.39 -8.99 0.76
CA VAL A 21 -13.98 -10.01 1.74
C VAL A 21 -12.46 -10.23 1.75
N SER A 22 -11.82 -10.22 0.58
CA SER A 22 -10.43 -10.63 0.48
C SER A 22 -9.40 -9.51 0.66
N ALA A 23 -9.80 -8.26 0.43
CA ALA A 23 -8.91 -7.10 0.43
C ALA A 23 -9.46 -5.93 1.26
N THR A 24 -10.64 -5.40 0.92
CA THR A 24 -11.14 -4.13 1.48
C THR A 24 -11.48 -4.24 2.97
N TRP A 25 -12.21 -5.28 3.38
CA TRP A 25 -12.69 -5.42 4.76
C TRP A 25 -11.56 -5.69 5.76
N PRO A 26 -10.60 -6.61 5.50
CA PRO A 26 -9.44 -6.79 6.38
C PRO A 26 -8.64 -5.49 6.58
N ALA A 27 -8.36 -4.76 5.51
CA ALA A 27 -7.64 -3.48 5.58
C ALA A 27 -8.43 -2.43 6.38
N TYR A 28 -9.73 -2.32 6.14
CA TYR A 28 -10.60 -1.40 6.88
C TYR A 28 -10.67 -1.73 8.38
N ARG A 29 -10.71 -3.03 8.74
CA ARG A 29 -10.70 -3.49 10.13
C ARG A 29 -9.41 -3.11 10.83
N ALA A 30 -8.26 -3.39 10.23
CA ALA A 30 -6.95 -3.02 10.78
C ALA A 30 -6.83 -1.49 10.94
N LYS A 31 -7.29 -0.72 9.95
CA LYS A 31 -7.37 0.74 10.04
C LYS A 31 -8.19 1.17 11.28
N LYS A 32 -9.38 0.58 11.48
CA LYS A 32 -10.30 0.94 12.57
C LYS A 32 -9.79 0.56 13.96
N GLU A 33 -8.91 -0.43 14.08
CA GLU A 33 -8.36 -0.88 15.37
C GLU A 33 -7.41 0.15 15.99
N ASP A 34 -6.80 1.02 15.18
CA ASP A 34 -5.98 2.14 15.66
C ASP A 34 -6.63 3.50 15.29
N PRO A 35 -7.20 4.22 16.26
CA PRO A 35 -7.86 5.52 16.02
C PRO A 35 -6.97 6.58 15.35
N ARG A 36 -5.65 6.46 15.46
CA ARG A 36 -4.72 7.38 14.80
C ARG A 36 -4.81 7.26 13.27
N ASN A 37 -5.25 6.13 12.72
CA ASN A 37 -5.41 5.91 11.28
C ASN A 37 -6.55 6.72 10.66
N ASN A 38 -7.43 7.33 11.45
CA ASN A 38 -8.63 8.00 10.91
C ASN A 38 -8.31 9.15 9.94
N LYS A 39 -7.10 9.72 10.03
CA LYS A 39 -6.61 10.81 9.17
C LYS A 39 -6.31 10.41 7.72
N VAL A 40 -6.30 9.10 7.40
CA VAL A 40 -5.86 8.60 6.09
C VAL A 40 -6.96 7.77 5.46
N MET A 41 -7.38 8.13 4.25
CA MET A 41 -8.36 7.39 3.47
C MET A 41 -7.66 6.53 2.41
N LEU A 42 -7.41 5.27 2.77
CA LEU A 42 -6.84 4.25 1.89
C LEU A 42 -7.93 3.27 1.45
N TRP A 43 -8.08 3.09 0.15
CA TRP A 43 -8.89 2.03 -0.45
C TRP A 43 -7.99 0.85 -0.81
N VAL A 44 -8.49 -0.36 -0.55
CA VAL A 44 -7.75 -1.59 -0.81
C VAL A 44 -8.60 -2.53 -1.62
N TYR A 45 -8.12 -2.90 -2.80
CA TYR A 45 -8.85 -3.72 -3.77
C TYR A 45 -7.88 -4.53 -4.64
N HIS A 46 -8.38 -5.55 -5.33
CA HIS A 46 -7.59 -6.31 -6.31
C HIS A 46 -7.45 -5.52 -7.61
N GLN A 47 -6.29 -5.60 -8.25
CA GLN A 47 -6.06 -4.92 -9.52
C GLN A 47 -7.12 -5.31 -10.56
N TYR A 48 -7.66 -4.32 -11.26
CA TYR A 48 -8.81 -4.45 -12.18
C TYR A 48 -10.07 -5.10 -11.55
N ALA A 49 -10.16 -5.07 -10.21
CA ALA A 49 -11.15 -5.77 -9.39
C ALA A 49 -11.15 -7.31 -9.49
N VAL A 50 -10.25 -7.93 -10.27
CA VAL A 50 -10.34 -9.37 -10.55
C VAL A 50 -9.02 -10.12 -10.45
N ASN A 51 -7.87 -9.44 -10.46
CA ASN A 51 -6.58 -10.09 -10.35
C ASN A 51 -6.26 -10.44 -8.88
N PRO A 52 -6.32 -11.71 -8.45
CA PRO A 52 -6.17 -12.08 -7.05
C PRO A 52 -4.73 -11.94 -6.53
N ASN A 53 -3.76 -11.77 -7.42
CA ASN A 53 -2.34 -11.78 -7.10
C ASN A 53 -1.77 -10.38 -6.88
N VAL A 54 -2.56 -9.33 -7.17
CA VAL A 54 -2.11 -7.94 -7.05
C VAL A 54 -3.14 -7.14 -6.28
N ILE A 55 -2.72 -6.59 -5.15
CA ILE A 55 -3.52 -5.65 -4.36
C ILE A 55 -3.09 -4.22 -4.68
N VAL A 56 -4.06 -3.33 -4.81
CA VAL A 56 -3.86 -1.89 -4.93
C VAL A 56 -4.15 -1.25 -3.58
N LEU A 57 -3.17 -0.52 -3.05
CA LEU A 57 -3.31 0.40 -1.92
C LEU A 57 -3.47 1.80 -2.49
N ASP A 58 -4.71 2.25 -2.60
CA ASP A 58 -5.08 3.48 -3.27
C ASP A 58 -5.39 4.57 -2.26
N LEU A 59 -4.46 5.52 -2.12
CA LEU A 59 -4.61 6.65 -1.23
C LEU A 59 -5.49 7.71 -1.89
N TRP A 60 -6.60 8.08 -1.24
CA TRP A 60 -7.56 9.01 -1.83
C TRP A 60 -7.60 10.37 -1.15
N ASN A 61 -7.46 10.37 0.18
CA ASN A 61 -7.56 11.58 0.96
C ASN A 61 -6.77 11.50 2.27
N LEU A 62 -6.41 12.67 2.78
CA LEU A 62 -5.65 12.87 4.01
C LEU A 62 -6.26 14.08 4.73
N ASP A 63 -6.35 14.00 6.06
CA ASP A 63 -6.64 15.18 6.87
C ASP A 63 -5.49 16.18 6.72
N SER A 64 -5.79 17.48 6.86
CA SER A 64 -4.80 18.56 6.70
C SER A 64 -3.64 18.51 7.71
N ASN A 65 -3.79 17.75 8.79
CA ASN A 65 -2.78 17.53 9.82
C ASN A 65 -2.25 16.07 9.84
N ALA A 66 -2.48 15.31 8.77
CA ALA A 66 -1.87 14.00 8.58
C ALA A 66 -0.38 14.14 8.34
N THR A 67 0.41 13.24 8.93
CA THR A 67 1.86 13.17 8.73
C THR A 67 2.24 12.02 7.80
N MET A 68 3.44 12.04 7.23
CA MET A 68 3.99 10.88 6.49
C MET A 68 3.94 9.59 7.34
N ALA A 69 4.29 9.70 8.62
CA ALA A 69 4.20 8.59 9.57
C ALA A 69 2.77 8.06 9.78
N ASP A 70 1.74 8.89 9.62
CA ASP A 70 0.35 8.41 9.63
C ASP A 70 0.08 7.53 8.40
N VAL A 71 0.59 7.91 7.23
CA VAL A 71 0.47 7.13 5.99
C VAL A 71 1.23 5.82 6.08
N ASP A 72 2.48 5.85 6.55
CA ASP A 72 3.29 4.65 6.75
C ASP A 72 2.62 3.67 7.70
N ARG A 73 2.07 4.17 8.82
CA ARG A 73 1.37 3.33 9.78
C ARG A 73 0.16 2.64 9.16
N VAL A 74 -0.64 3.34 8.35
CA VAL A 74 -1.78 2.74 7.63
C VAL A 74 -1.30 1.69 6.64
N LEU A 75 -0.21 1.95 5.92
CA LEU A 75 0.40 0.99 5.00
C LEU A 75 0.84 -0.26 5.75
N PHE A 76 1.57 -0.13 6.86
CA PHE A 76 2.08 -1.27 7.62
C PHE A 76 0.97 -2.04 8.37
N ASP A 77 -0.04 -1.34 8.90
CA ASP A 77 -1.22 -1.99 9.50
C ASP A 77 -1.99 -2.78 8.43
N THR A 78 -2.09 -2.25 7.21
CA THR A 78 -2.69 -2.93 6.07
C THR A 78 -1.87 -4.15 5.64
N ALA A 79 -0.54 -4.03 5.63
CA ALA A 79 0.38 -5.15 5.38
C ALA A 79 0.18 -6.26 6.40
N ALA A 80 0.10 -5.92 7.68
CA ALA A 80 -0.14 -6.89 8.76
C ALA A 80 -1.49 -7.59 8.61
N ALA A 81 -2.53 -6.87 8.21
CA ALA A 81 -3.87 -7.43 7.97
C ALA A 81 -3.91 -8.43 6.81
N LEU A 82 -3.01 -8.28 5.83
CA LEU A 82 -3.00 -9.02 4.58
C LEU A 82 -1.82 -10.01 4.47
N LYS A 83 -0.95 -10.12 5.48
CA LYS A 83 0.28 -10.95 5.48
C LYS A 83 0.07 -12.45 5.20
N ALA A 84 -1.15 -12.96 5.44
CA ALA A 84 -1.51 -14.35 5.13
C ALA A 84 -1.77 -14.59 3.63
N ARG A 85 -1.84 -13.53 2.80
CA ARG A 85 -2.04 -13.62 1.36
C ARG A 85 -0.71 -13.86 0.65
N SER A 86 -0.77 -14.64 -0.43
CA SER A 86 0.34 -14.80 -1.37
C SER A 86 0.08 -13.89 -2.56
N LEU A 87 0.78 -12.76 -2.59
CA LEU A 87 0.66 -11.75 -3.64
C LEU A 87 1.91 -11.81 -4.51
N THR A 88 1.76 -11.56 -5.81
CA THR A 88 2.89 -11.30 -6.70
C THR A 88 3.43 -9.90 -6.44
N SER A 89 2.54 -8.91 -6.39
CA SER A 89 2.90 -7.52 -6.12
C SER A 89 1.80 -6.76 -5.39
N VAL A 90 2.16 -5.58 -4.89
CA VAL A 90 1.25 -4.60 -4.32
C VAL A 90 1.53 -3.26 -4.98
N SER A 91 0.50 -2.70 -5.60
CA SER A 91 0.54 -1.39 -6.24
C SER A 91 0.19 -0.31 -5.23
N LEU A 92 0.99 0.75 -5.17
CA LEU A 92 0.71 1.97 -4.42
C LEU A 92 0.16 3.00 -5.40
N ALA A 93 -1.10 3.37 -5.21
CA ALA A 93 -1.80 4.31 -6.07
C ALA A 93 -2.21 5.57 -5.29
N PHE A 94 -2.40 6.66 -6.03
CA PHE A 94 -3.05 7.85 -5.53
C PHE A 94 -4.21 8.20 -6.45
N ARG A 95 -5.43 8.18 -5.88
CA ARG A 95 -6.70 8.46 -6.59
C ARG A 95 -6.82 7.67 -7.91
N GLY A 96 -6.50 6.39 -7.85
CA GLY A 96 -6.58 5.45 -8.97
C GLY A 96 -5.43 5.52 -9.98
N ARG A 97 -4.43 6.41 -9.78
CA ARG A 97 -3.20 6.41 -10.57
C ARG A 97 -2.12 5.66 -9.82
N GLU A 98 -1.61 4.61 -10.44
CA GLU A 98 -0.47 3.86 -9.94
C GLU A 98 0.80 4.73 -9.93
N LYS A 99 1.52 4.68 -8.81
CA LYS A 99 2.73 5.48 -8.56
C LYS A 99 3.93 4.61 -8.33
N PHE A 100 3.76 3.55 -7.54
CA PHE A 100 4.81 2.58 -7.24
C PHE A 100 4.23 1.16 -7.21
N GLU A 101 5.11 0.19 -7.28
CA GLU A 101 4.85 -1.21 -7.01
C GLU A 101 5.85 -1.71 -5.96
N MET A 102 5.44 -2.65 -5.10
CA MET A 102 6.34 -3.45 -4.29
C MET A 102 6.07 -4.94 -4.48
N LYS A 103 7.11 -5.77 -4.33
CA LYS A 103 6.95 -7.23 -4.41
C LYS A 103 6.10 -7.74 -3.26
N GLY A 104 5.22 -8.71 -3.54
CA GLY A 104 4.31 -9.26 -2.53
C GLY A 104 5.02 -9.91 -1.35
N ASP A 105 6.18 -10.54 -1.58
CA ASP A 105 7.01 -11.11 -0.51
C ASP A 105 7.55 -10.03 0.43
N TYR A 106 7.93 -8.86 -0.11
CA TYR A 106 8.37 -7.73 0.70
C TYR A 106 7.20 -7.12 1.46
N PHE A 107 6.03 -6.97 0.84
CA PHE A 107 4.82 -6.52 1.53
C PHE A 107 4.43 -7.45 2.68
N LYS A 108 4.53 -8.77 2.48
CA LYS A 108 4.33 -9.75 3.55
C LYS A 108 5.34 -9.54 4.68
N LYS A 109 6.62 -9.35 4.36
CA LYS A 109 7.67 -9.02 5.34
C LYS A 109 7.30 -7.79 6.17
N LEU A 110 6.81 -6.71 5.56
CA LEU A 110 6.32 -5.53 6.29
C LEU A 110 5.23 -5.88 7.30
N GLY A 111 4.27 -6.74 6.90
CA GLY A 111 3.20 -7.19 7.77
C GLY A 111 3.65 -8.11 8.92
N ASP A 112 4.65 -8.95 8.68
CA ASP A 112 5.26 -9.81 9.70
C ASP A 112 6.11 -8.98 10.69
N GLU A 113 6.82 -7.96 10.20
CA GLU A 113 7.69 -7.07 10.99
C GLU A 113 6.90 -6.05 11.82
N ARG A 114 5.64 -5.77 11.48
CA ARG A 114 4.80 -4.75 12.14
C ARG A 114 4.71 -4.88 13.66
N GLU A 115 4.81 -6.09 14.20
CA GLU A 115 4.65 -6.39 15.62
C GLU A 115 5.92 -6.19 16.45
N TRP A 116 7.11 -6.30 15.85
CA TRP A 116 8.38 -6.40 16.60
C TRP A 116 9.51 -5.55 16.05
N GLN A 117 9.46 -5.15 14.78
CA GLN A 117 10.49 -4.34 14.16
C GLN A 117 10.32 -2.85 14.54
N ASN A 118 11.44 -2.14 14.64
CA ASN A 118 11.41 -0.69 14.84
C ASN A 118 10.81 0.00 13.59
N PRO A 119 9.68 0.73 13.71
CA PRO A 119 9.05 1.40 12.56
C PRO A 119 9.98 2.36 11.82
N VAL A 120 10.89 3.03 12.52
CA VAL A 120 11.87 3.96 11.91
C VAL A 120 12.83 3.20 10.98
N TYR A 121 13.21 1.98 11.35
CA TYR A 121 14.04 1.14 10.50
C TYR A 121 13.29 0.74 9.23
N THR A 122 12.02 0.35 9.35
CA THR A 122 11.20 -0.02 8.21
C THR A 122 10.96 1.17 7.30
N MET A 123 10.58 2.33 7.84
CA MET A 123 10.36 3.57 7.09
C MET A 123 11.55 3.96 6.22
N ARG A 124 12.77 3.93 6.78
CA ARG A 124 13.98 4.33 6.05
C ARG A 124 14.46 3.31 5.01
N THR A 125 14.11 2.04 5.14
CA THR A 125 14.59 0.97 4.23
C THR A 125 13.54 0.50 3.21
N MET A 126 12.28 0.86 3.41
CA MET A 126 11.18 0.54 2.51
C MET A 126 11.35 1.11 1.09
N PRO A 127 11.80 2.37 0.90
CA PRO A 127 11.92 2.94 -0.45
C PRO A 127 12.79 2.09 -1.39
N GLU A 128 13.88 1.50 -0.91
CA GLU A 128 14.78 0.63 -1.70
C GLU A 128 14.06 -0.61 -2.30
N ASN A 129 12.86 -0.95 -1.79
CA ASN A 129 12.05 -2.08 -2.24
C ASN A 129 10.85 -1.65 -3.11
N LEU A 130 10.78 -0.36 -3.47
CA LEU A 130 9.78 0.17 -4.38
C LEU A 130 10.31 0.16 -5.82
N TYR A 131 9.38 -0.09 -6.73
CA TYR A 131 9.58 -0.08 -8.16
C TYR A 131 8.62 0.94 -8.76
N THR A 132 9.02 1.55 -9.86
CA THR A 132 8.12 2.33 -10.71
C THR A 132 7.14 1.38 -11.43
N PRO A 133 6.03 1.89 -11.99
CA PRO A 133 5.03 1.04 -12.66
C PRO A 133 5.56 0.30 -13.90
N ASP A 134 6.70 0.74 -14.44
CA ASP A 134 7.40 0.05 -15.54
C ASP A 134 8.38 -1.04 -15.06
N GLY A 135 8.47 -1.26 -13.75
CA GLY A 135 9.27 -2.31 -13.12
C GLY A 135 10.72 -1.94 -12.82
N ARG A 136 11.16 -0.70 -13.06
CA ARG A 136 12.48 -0.23 -12.63
C ARG A 136 12.50 0.09 -11.14
N PRO A 137 13.62 -0.14 -10.41
CA PRO A 137 13.77 0.36 -9.05
C PRO A 137 13.44 1.85 -8.97
N ALA A 138 12.65 2.25 -7.97
CA ALA A 138 12.26 3.64 -7.77
C ALA A 138 13.30 4.44 -6.97
N PHE A 139 14.05 3.74 -6.10
CA PHE A 139 15.08 4.30 -5.24
C PHE A 139 16.32 3.40 -5.28
N ASP A 140 17.48 4.00 -5.01
CA ASP A 140 18.76 3.29 -4.98
C ASP A 140 18.95 2.54 -3.64
N THR A 141 19.96 1.66 -3.59
CA THR A 141 20.40 1.03 -2.34
C THR A 141 21.70 1.68 -1.89
N TRP A 142 21.72 2.19 -0.66
CA TRP A 142 22.86 2.94 -0.15
C TRP A 142 23.87 2.05 0.59
N THR A 143 25.15 2.26 0.31
CA THR A 143 26.26 1.56 0.97
C THR A 143 27.31 2.57 1.47
N GLY A 144 28.09 2.18 2.48
CA GLY A 144 29.15 3.03 3.05
C GLY A 144 29.00 3.27 4.55
N GLY A 145 29.40 4.45 5.02
CA GLY A 145 29.32 4.81 6.43
C GLY A 145 27.88 4.99 6.90
N TRP A 146 27.55 4.43 8.06
CA TRP A 146 26.18 4.38 8.60
C TRP A 146 25.46 5.74 8.66
N LEU A 147 26.14 6.82 9.04
CA LEU A 147 25.55 8.17 9.07
C LEU A 147 25.16 8.68 7.68
N GLY A 148 25.98 8.39 6.66
CA GLY A 148 25.67 8.74 5.27
C GLY A 148 24.50 7.93 4.75
N VAL A 149 24.53 6.62 4.95
CA VAL A 149 23.45 5.69 4.54
C VAL A 149 22.11 6.09 5.16
N ILE A 150 22.08 6.40 6.47
CA ILE A 150 20.85 6.82 7.15
C ILE A 150 20.31 8.12 6.55
N ARG A 151 21.18 9.07 6.22
CA ARG A 151 20.76 10.34 5.63
C ARG A 151 20.06 10.11 4.28
N GLU A 152 20.72 9.41 3.36
CA GLU A 152 20.15 9.16 2.03
C GLU A 152 18.84 8.37 2.11
N GLN A 153 18.77 7.37 2.98
CA GLN A 153 17.53 6.60 3.22
C GLN A 153 16.37 7.46 3.76
N MET A 154 16.66 8.46 4.59
CA MET A 154 15.63 9.39 5.06
C MET A 154 15.21 10.37 3.96
N ASP A 155 16.15 10.79 3.10
CA ASP A 155 15.85 11.61 1.94
C ASP A 155 14.97 10.84 0.94
N ASP A 156 15.27 9.56 0.67
CA ASP A 156 14.43 8.66 -0.14
C ASP A 156 13.04 8.46 0.47
N HIS A 157 12.96 8.32 1.79
CA HIS A 157 11.67 8.20 2.48
C HIS A 157 10.80 9.44 2.29
N ASN A 158 11.38 10.64 2.38
CA ASN A 158 10.67 11.88 2.12
C ASN A 158 10.24 11.98 0.65
N GLU A 159 11.11 11.63 -0.29
CA GLU A 159 10.83 11.66 -1.72
C GLU A 159 9.77 10.64 -2.13
N PHE A 160 9.74 9.46 -1.50
CA PHE A 160 8.68 8.47 -1.64
C PHE A 160 7.30 9.07 -1.36
N HIS A 161 7.11 9.70 -0.20
CA HIS A 161 5.84 10.34 0.13
C HIS A 161 5.53 11.52 -0.82
N ARG A 162 6.58 12.25 -1.24
CA ARG A 162 6.47 13.35 -2.20
C ARG A 162 5.83 12.88 -3.51
N ALA A 163 6.45 11.89 -4.12
CA ALA A 163 6.08 11.34 -5.42
C ALA A 163 4.81 10.48 -5.37
N TRP A 164 4.53 9.83 -4.24
CA TRP A 164 3.31 9.01 -4.09
C TRP A 164 2.06 9.88 -4.12
N TYR A 165 2.00 10.95 -3.31
CA TYR A 165 0.76 11.72 -3.19
C TYR A 165 0.94 13.23 -2.98
N ILE A 166 2.03 13.72 -2.37
CA ILE A 166 2.13 15.13 -1.98
C ILE A 166 2.19 16.06 -3.20
N GLU A 167 2.94 15.69 -4.25
CA GLU A 167 3.02 16.48 -5.49
C GLU A 167 1.66 16.67 -6.17
N ASP A 168 0.73 15.74 -5.95
CA ASP A 168 -0.61 15.77 -6.55
C ASP A 168 -1.66 16.40 -5.62
N LEU A 169 -1.27 16.90 -4.44
CA LEU A 169 -2.14 17.65 -3.52
C LEU A 169 -2.21 19.15 -3.83
N THR A 170 -1.24 19.68 -4.59
CA THR A 170 -1.15 21.08 -5.04
C THR A 170 -1.82 21.28 -6.38
#